data_AF-A0A315DKL3-F1
#
_entry.id   AF-A0A315DKL3-F1
#
_cell.length_a   1.000
_cell.length_b   1.000
_cell.length_c   1.000
_cell.angle_alpha   90.00
_cell.angle_beta   90.00
_cell.angle_gamma   90.00
#
_symmetry.space_group_name_H-M   'P 1'
#
loop_
_entity.id
_entity.type
_entity.pdbx_description
1 polymer ?
#
loop_
_entity_poly.entity_id
_entity_poly.type
_entity_poly.pdbx_seq_one_letter_code
_entity_poly.pdbx_strand_id
1 'polypeptide(L)'
;MSRKEVIKALKVSERLAPYVWDGQDEDDRPATASELAQGLVMARKRGRPAGSGIKEQVAIRLDKDILEAFRAQGQGWQTRINQALRCYLAEHPAG
;
A
#
# COMPACT_ATOMS: atom_id res chain seq x y z
N MET A 1 -27.65 -0.47 -22.24
CA MET A 1 -26.80 0.35 -21.35
C MET A 1 -25.33 0.07 -21.62
N SER A 2 -24.71 0.87 -22.47
CA SER A 2 -23.29 0.78 -22.84
C SER A 2 -22.43 1.53 -21.82
N ARG A 3 -21.20 1.05 -21.57
CA ARG A 3 -20.19 1.71 -20.72
C ARG A 3 -19.98 3.19 -21.08
N LYS A 4 -20.16 3.55 -22.35
CA LYS A 4 -20.10 4.95 -22.81
C LYS A 4 -21.25 5.80 -22.28
N GLU A 5 -22.44 5.23 -22.13
CA GLU A 5 -23.63 5.92 -21.59
C GLU A 5 -23.49 6.12 -20.09
N VAL A 6 -22.91 5.14 -19.38
CA VAL A 6 -22.59 5.23 -17.95
C VAL A 6 -21.57 6.35 -17.67
N ILE A 7 -20.51 6.46 -18.49
CA ILE A 7 -19.48 7.51 -18.34
C ILE A 7 -20.04 8.89 -18.69
N LYS A 8 -20.93 8.99 -19.68
CA LYS A 8 -21.59 10.25 -20.05
C LYS A 8 -22.56 10.70 -18.96
N ALA A 9 -23.31 9.79 -18.34
CA ALA A 9 -24.19 10.08 -17.21
C ALA A 9 -23.39 10.53 -15.97
N LEU A 10 -22.26 9.88 -15.67
CA LEU A 10 -21.36 10.27 -14.56
C LEU A 10 -20.70 11.65 -14.76
N LYS A 11 -20.53 12.11 -16.00
CA LYS A 11 -20.03 13.47 -16.29
C LYS A 11 -21.09 14.56 -16.17
N VAL A 12 -22.37 14.19 -16.14
CA VAL A 12 -23.52 15.10 -16.15
C VAL A 12 -24.20 15.22 -14.77
N SER A 13 -23.92 14.32 -13.82
CA SER A 13 -24.32 14.55 -12.43
C SER A 13 -23.57 15.77 -11.91
N GLU A 14 -24.34 16.84 -11.71
CA GLU A 14 -24.00 18.06 -11.01
C GLU A 14 -22.88 17.79 -9.99
N ARG A 15 -21.69 18.33 -10.27
CA ARG A 15 -20.76 18.68 -9.21
C ARG A 15 -21.53 19.70 -8.39
N LEU A 16 -22.20 19.23 -7.33
CA LEU A 16 -22.77 20.08 -6.30
C LEU A 16 -21.70 21.14 -6.01
N ALA A 17 -22.12 22.40 -5.96
CA ALA A 17 -21.24 23.51 -5.65
C ALA A 17 -20.33 23.13 -4.46
N PRO A 18 -19.06 23.57 -4.42
CA PRO A 18 -18.18 23.24 -3.31
C PRO A 18 -18.92 23.53 -2.01
N TYR A 19 -18.96 22.54 -1.12
CA TYR A 19 -19.66 22.62 0.16
C TYR A 19 -19.33 23.94 0.86
N VAL A 20 -20.36 24.76 1.11
CA VAL A 20 -20.26 26.02 1.85
C VAL A 20 -20.95 25.79 3.19
N TRP A 21 -20.20 25.96 4.27
CA TRP A 21 -20.72 25.85 5.63
C TRP A 21 -21.75 26.95 5.91
N ASP A 22 -22.91 26.57 6.45
CA ASP A 22 -24.08 27.43 6.67
C ASP A 22 -24.09 28.13 8.04
N GLY A 23 -23.13 27.80 8.91
CA GLY A 23 -23.00 28.39 10.25
C GLY A 23 -23.98 27.84 11.29
N GLN A 24 -24.77 26.81 10.97
CA GLN A 24 -25.76 26.26 11.89
C GLN A 24 -25.20 25.14 12.78
N ASP A 25 -24.34 24.29 12.22
CA ASP A 25 -23.72 23.18 12.95
C ASP A 25 -22.20 23.36 12.97
N GLU A 26 -21.63 23.49 14.18
CA GLU A 26 -20.21 23.70 14.38
C GLU A 26 -19.37 22.44 14.09
N ASP A 27 -19.96 21.24 14.14
CA ASP A 27 -19.29 19.98 13.80
C ASP A 27 -19.14 19.79 12.28
N ASP A 28 -20.01 20.44 11.50
CA ASP A 28 -20.03 20.43 10.04
C ASP A 28 -19.10 21.48 9.40
N ARG A 29 -18.41 22.28 10.22
CA ARG A 29 -17.49 23.32 9.72
C ARG A 29 -16.25 22.70 9.07
N PRO A 30 -15.74 23.26 7.96
CA PRO A 30 -14.45 22.84 7.44
C PRO A 30 -13.35 23.10 8.47
N ALA A 31 -12.43 22.15 8.61
CA ALA A 31 -11.27 22.31 9.47
C ALA A 31 -10.46 23.55 9.05
N THR A 32 -10.03 24.33 10.03
CA THR A 32 -9.07 25.41 9.79
C THR A 32 -7.72 24.85 9.34
N ALA A 33 -6.89 25.67 8.70
CA ALA A 33 -5.55 25.25 8.28
C ALA A 33 -4.69 24.73 9.45
N SER A 34 -4.86 25.30 10.66
CA SER A 34 -4.19 24.87 11.88
C SER A 34 -4.68 23.50 12.35
N GLU A 35 -5.99 23.29 12.40
CA GLU A 35 -6.59 22.01 12.82
C GLU A 35 -6.26 20.88 11.85
N LEU A 36 -6.28 21.17 10.54
CA LEU A 36 -5.87 20.22 9.52
C LEU A 36 -4.38 19.85 9.66
N ALA A 37 -3.50 20.83 9.90
CA ALA A 37 -2.08 20.58 10.12
C ALA A 37 -1.85 19.71 11.37
N GLN A 38 -2.55 19.98 12.46
CA GLN A 38 -2.49 19.18 13.68
C GLN A 38 -2.98 17.74 13.46
N GLY A 39 -4.11 17.57 12.77
CA GLY A 39 -4.64 16.25 12.39
C GLY A 39 -3.66 15.45 11.54
N LEU A 40 -2.98 16.08 10.59
CA LEU A 40 -1.99 15.42 9.74
C LEU A 40 -0.73 15.00 10.51
N VAL A 41 -0.26 15.83 11.46
CA VAL A 41 0.86 15.49 12.35
C VAL A 41 0.51 14.28 13.23
N MET A 42 -0.73 14.21 13.74
CA MET A 42 -1.19 13.07 14.54
C MET A 42 -1.41 11.80 13.68
N ALA A 43 -1.92 11.96 12.46
CA ALA A 43 -2.16 10.85 11.53
C ALA A 43 -0.87 10.23 10.96
N ARG A 44 0.21 11.01 10.83
CA ARG A 44 1.54 10.51 10.40
C ARG A 44 2.10 9.40 11.30
N LYS A 45 1.57 9.21 12.51
CA LYS A 45 1.93 8.09 13.40
C LYS A 45 1.22 6.78 13.05
N ARG A 46 0.21 6.78 12.18
CA ARG A 46 -0.65 5.62 11.92
C ARG A 46 -0.41 5.08 10.51
N GLY A 47 0.76 4.49 10.31
CA GLY A 47 1.11 3.68 9.15
C GLY A 47 1.98 2.50 9.56
N ARG A 48 1.89 1.37 8.84
CA ARG A 48 2.88 0.27 8.98
C ARG A 48 4.26 0.91 8.84
N PRO A 49 5.20 0.69 9.78
CA PRO A 49 6.54 1.25 9.67
C PRO A 49 7.06 0.93 8.28
N ALA A 50 7.62 1.95 7.61
CA ALA A 50 8.34 1.74 6.36
C ALA A 50 9.27 0.55 6.60
N GLY A 51 9.15 -0.51 5.77
CA GLY A 51 9.94 -1.72 5.95
C GLY A 51 11.40 -1.35 6.16
N SER A 52 12.13 -2.09 7.00
CA SER A 52 13.41 -1.71 7.61
C SER A 52 14.55 -1.28 6.67
N GLY A 53 14.33 -1.16 5.36
CA GLY A 53 15.32 -0.82 4.34
C GLY A 53 16.26 -1.98 4.02
N ILE A 54 16.15 -3.11 4.74
CA ILE A 54 17.09 -4.23 4.64
C ILE A 54 16.72 -5.19 3.48
N LYS A 55 15.45 -5.22 3.07
CA LYS A 55 14.97 -6.13 2.02
C LYS A 55 14.63 -5.34 0.77
N GLU A 56 15.26 -5.70 -0.33
CA GLU A 56 14.95 -5.19 -1.66
C GLU A 56 13.96 -6.12 -2.37
N GLN A 57 12.92 -5.55 -2.97
CA GLN A 57 11.97 -6.32 -3.77
C GLN A 57 12.53 -6.46 -5.19
N VAL A 58 12.92 -7.68 -5.55
CA VAL A 58 13.43 -8.02 -6.88
C VAL A 58 12.49 -9.00 -7.58
N ALA A 59 12.34 -8.86 -8.90
CA ALA A 59 11.60 -9.81 -9.73
C ALA A 59 12.58 -10.80 -10.38
N ILE A 60 12.74 -11.97 -9.78
CA ILE A 60 13.56 -13.07 -10.32
C ILE A 60 12.68 -14.22 -10.81
N ARG A 61 13.13 -14.95 -11.82
CA ARG A 61 12.52 -16.21 -12.24
C ARG A 61 13.20 -17.35 -11.48
N LEU A 62 12.39 -18.24 -10.91
CA LEU A 62 12.82 -19.47 -10.24
C LEU A 62 12.13 -20.64 -10.92
N ASP A 63 12.79 -21.79 -10.93
CA ASP A 63 12.18 -23.01 -11.44
C ASP A 63 10.95 -23.40 -10.60
N LYS A 64 9.98 -24.01 -11.29
CA LYS A 64 8.66 -24.29 -10.73
C LYS A 64 8.73 -25.30 -9.57
N ASP A 65 9.56 -26.32 -9.72
CA ASP A 65 9.81 -27.37 -8.72
C ASP A 65 10.41 -26.82 -7.43
N ILE A 66 11.41 -25.92 -7.53
CA ILE A 66 12.00 -25.22 -6.38
C ILE A 66 10.90 -24.43 -5.66
N LEU A 67 10.11 -23.68 -6.42
CA LEU A 67 9.07 -22.83 -5.87
C LEU A 67 7.95 -23.64 -5.21
N GLU A 68 7.56 -24.78 -5.79
CA GLU A 68 6.61 -25.73 -5.20
C GLU A 68 7.17 -26.36 -3.91
N ALA A 69 8.43 -26.78 -3.89
CA ALA A 69 9.08 -27.35 -2.72
C ALA A 69 9.08 -26.38 -1.53
N PHE A 70 9.36 -25.10 -1.75
CA PHE A 70 9.29 -24.10 -0.69
C PHE A 70 7.84 -23.79 -0.28
N ARG A 71 6.90 -23.65 -1.24
CA ARG A 71 5.49 -23.39 -0.93
C ARG A 71 4.82 -24.51 -0.14
N ALA A 72 5.19 -25.76 -0.40
CA ALA A 72 4.69 -26.93 0.33
C ALA A 72 5.02 -26.87 1.84
N GLN A 73 6.04 -26.10 2.23
CA GLN A 73 6.41 -25.89 3.63
C GLN A 73 5.48 -24.91 4.37
N GLY A 74 4.51 -24.33 3.68
CA GLY A 74 3.47 -23.48 4.26
C GLY A 74 3.90 -22.03 4.46
N GLN A 75 3.36 -21.41 5.52
CA GLN A 75 3.56 -19.99 5.80
C GLN A 75 5.05 -19.67 6.01
N GLY A 76 5.51 -18.57 5.41
CA GLY A 76 6.89 -18.11 5.54
C GLY A 76 7.88 -18.72 4.55
N TRP A 77 7.42 -19.45 3.52
CA TRP A 77 8.29 -20.01 2.48
C TRP A 77 9.23 -19.00 1.82
N GLN A 78 8.80 -17.74 1.65
CA GLN A 78 9.66 -16.64 1.15
C GLN A 78 10.81 -16.29 2.11
N THR A 79 10.59 -16.41 3.41
CA THR A 79 11.67 -16.20 4.40
C THR A 79 12.65 -17.36 4.36
N ARG A 80 12.17 -18.59 4.17
CA ARG A 80 13.00 -19.79 4.07
C ARG A 80 13.86 -19.82 2.81
N ILE A 81 13.31 -19.44 1.66
CA ILE A 81 14.13 -19.35 0.44
C ILE A 81 15.22 -18.29 0.58
N ASN A 82 14.92 -17.14 1.21
CA ASN A 82 15.92 -16.13 1.50
C ASN A 82 17.00 -16.63 2.49
N GLN A 83 16.64 -17.46 3.48
CA GLN A 83 17.60 -18.11 4.37
C GLN A 83 18.50 -19.10 3.61
N ALA A 84 17.93 -19.91 2.71
CA ALA A 84 18.69 -20.83 1.88
C ALA A 84 19.72 -20.09 1.01
N LEU A 85 19.33 -18.96 0.40
CA LEU A 85 20.24 -18.12 -0.36
C LEU A 85 21.37 -17.54 0.52
N ARG A 86 21.09 -17.18 1.78
CA ARG A 86 22.13 -16.75 2.72
C ARG A 86 23.11 -17.88 3.08
N CYS A 87 22.60 -19.08 3.33
CA CYS A 87 23.45 -20.25 3.57
C CYS A 87 24.35 -20.53 2.36
N TYR A 88 23.78 -20.50 1.16
CA TYR A 88 24.54 -20.69 -0.08
C TYR A 88 25.69 -19.68 -0.22
N LEU A 89 25.46 -18.39 0.05
CA LEU A 89 26.50 -17.35 0.01
C LEU A 89 27.56 -17.49 1.11
N ALA A 90 27.19 -18.03 2.28
CA ALA A 90 28.13 -18.30 3.35
C ALA A 90 29.06 -19.48 3.02
N GLU A 91 28.53 -20.49 2.33
CA GLU A 91 29.28 -21.65 1.85
C GLU A 91 30.11 -21.34 0.59
N HIS A 92 29.59 -20.45 -0.27
CA HIS A 92 30.18 -20.04 -1.54
C HIS A 92 30.40 -18.53 -1.54
N PRO A 93 31.42 -18.04 -0.82
CA PRO A 93 31.75 -16.63 -0.84
C PRO A 93 32.05 -16.21 -2.28
N ALA A 94 31.39 -15.16 -2.76
CA ALA A 94 31.78 -14.52 -4.00
C ALA A 94 33.21 -14.00 -3.81
N GLY A 95 34.15 -14.52 -4.58
CA GLY A 95 35.55 -14.11 -4.57
C GLY A 95 35.73 -12.64 -4.93
#